data_AF-A0A9X4SEF4-F1
#
_entry.id   AF-A0A9X4SEF4-F1
#
_cell.length_a   1.000
_cell.length_b   1.000
_cell.length_c   1.000
_cell.angle_alpha   90.00
_cell.angle_beta   90.00
_cell.angle_gamma   90.00
#
_symmetry.space_group_name_H-M   'P 1'
#
loop_
_entity.id
_entity.type
_entity.pdbx_description
1 polymer ?
#
loop_
_entity_poly.entity_id
_entity_poly.type
_entity_poly.pdbx_seq_one_letter_code
_entity_poly.pdbx_strand_id
1 'polypeptide(L)' 'MNQVTLRDFDQLCLPPVEPLQPEQIKQIRETTRVSQAVFARLLNTSLSTVQKWEIGQKKPTGTALKLLHLVQKRGIEVVA' A
#
# COMPACT_ATOMS: atom_id res chain seq x y z
N MET A 1 30.65 -0.76 0.57
CA MET A 1 29.53 -1.71 0.48
C MET A 1 29.37 -2.08 -0.98
N ASN A 2 29.25 -3.37 -1.29
CA ASN A 2 28.97 -3.80 -2.67
C ASN A 2 27.49 -3.51 -2.99
N GLN A 3 27.23 -3.13 -4.24
CA GLN A 3 25.87 -2.89 -4.72
C GLN A 3 25.12 -4.21 -4.84
N VAL A 4 23.91 -4.28 -4.29
CA VAL A 4 22.98 -5.39 -4.55
C VAL A 4 22.37 -5.19 -5.94
N THR A 5 22.45 -6.22 -6.79
CA THR A 5 21.90 -6.22 -8.14
C THR A 5 20.53 -6.88 -8.22
N LEU A 6 19.82 -6.72 -9.34
CA LEU A 6 18.57 -7.48 -9.57
C LEU A 6 18.81 -8.99 -9.60
N ARG A 7 19.98 -9.45 -10.05
CA ARG A 7 20.35 -10.87 -10.01
C ARG A 7 20.41 -11.40 -8.57
N ASP A 8 20.98 -10.61 -7.65
CA ASP A 8 21.04 -10.98 -6.23
C ASP A 8 19.64 -10.93 -5.60
N PHE A 9 18.81 -9.96 -6.01
CA PHE A 9 17.43 -9.82 -5.55
C PHE A 9 16.56 -11.02 -5.99
N ASP A 10 16.65 -11.44 -7.25
CA ASP A 10 15.85 -12.55 -7.79
C ASP A 10 16.19 -13.88 -7.10
N GLN A 11 17.43 -14.06 -6.66
CA GLN A 11 17.85 -15.23 -5.87
C GLN A 11 17.18 -15.32 -4.49
N LEU A 12 16.66 -14.20 -3.97
CA LEU A 12 15.95 -14.20 -2.69
C LEU A 12 14.57 -14.88 -2.78
N CYS A 13 14.07 -15.17 -4.00
CA CYS A 13 12.80 -15.84 -4.24
C CYS A 13 11.64 -15.25 -3.41
N LEU A 14 11.58 -13.91 -3.33
CA LEU A 14 10.60 -13.22 -2.50
C LEU A 14 9.18 -13.44 -3.03
N PRO A 15 8.20 -13.71 -2.14
CA PRO A 15 6.82 -13.86 -2.59
C PRO A 15 6.29 -12.55 -3.17
N PRO A 16 5.41 -12.63 -4.18
CA PRO A 16 4.75 -11.46 -4.72
C PRO A 16 3.92 -10.75 -3.64
N VAL A 17 3.65 -9.48 -3.85
CA VAL A 17 2.73 -8.74 -2.99
C VAL A 17 1.32 -9.09 -3.42
N GLU A 18 0.57 -9.72 -2.53
CA GLU A 18 -0.80 -10.16 -2.81
C GLU A 18 -1.74 -8.98 -3.09
N PRO A 19 -2.70 -9.09 -4.01
CA PRO A 19 -3.71 -8.06 -4.22
C PRO A 19 -4.60 -7.86 -2.99
N LEU A 20 -4.98 -6.61 -2.71
CA LEU A 20 -5.94 -6.28 -1.66
C LEU A 20 -7.35 -6.12 -2.23
N GLN A 21 -8.34 -6.65 -1.52
CA GLN A 21 -9.75 -6.41 -1.76
C GLN A 21 -10.17 -5.02 -1.25
N PRO A 22 -11.23 -4.42 -1.82
CA PRO A 22 -11.70 -3.08 -1.44
C PRO A 22 -11.94 -2.93 0.07
N GLU A 23 -12.54 -3.94 0.70
CA GLU A 23 -12.85 -3.98 2.12
C GLU A 23 -11.59 -3.99 2.98
N GLN A 24 -10.53 -4.67 2.52
CA GLN A 24 -9.24 -4.69 3.22
C GLN A 24 -8.57 -3.32 3.18
N ILE A 25 -8.66 -2.59 2.07
CA ILE A 25 -8.11 -1.24 1.94
C ILE A 25 -8.84 -0.29 2.89
N LYS A 26 -10.18 -0.38 2.93
CA LYS A 26 -11.01 0.39 3.87
C LYS A 26 -10.64 0.07 5.32
N GLN A 27 -10.45 -1.21 5.64
CA GLN A 27 -10.06 -1.64 6.98
C GLN A 27 -8.67 -1.11 7.38
N ILE A 28 -7.70 -1.09 6.47
CA ILE A 28 -6.37 -0.50 6.72
C ILE A 28 -6.50 0.98 7.09
N ARG A 29 -7.35 1.74 6.39
CA ARG A 29 -7.59 3.14 6.73
C ARG A 29 -8.30 3.31 8.08
N GLU A 30 -9.32 2.50 8.35
CA GLU A 30 -10.13 2.63 9.56
C GLU A 30 -9.35 2.23 10.82
N THR A 31 -8.51 1.20 10.73
CA THR A 31 -7.61 0.80 11.83
C THR A 31 -6.56 1.87 12.17
N THR A 32 -6.18 2.69 11.19
CA THR A 32 -5.28 3.84 11.37
C THR A 32 -5.99 5.12 11.81
N ARG A 33 -7.33 5.11 11.93
CA ARG A 33 -8.17 6.19 12.47
C ARG A 33 -8.04 7.52 11.72
N VAL A 34 -7.86 7.46 10.39
CA VAL A 34 -7.79 8.65 9.53
C VAL A 34 -8.94 8.70 8.53
N SER A 35 -9.27 9.91 8.07
CA SER A 35 -10.24 10.11 6.99
C SER A 35 -9.64 9.69 5.64
N GLN A 36 -10.49 9.45 4.62
CA GLN A 36 -10.02 9.12 3.27
C GLN A 36 -9.09 10.21 2.69
N ALA A 37 -9.37 11.49 2.98
CA ALA A 37 -8.55 12.60 2.51
C ALA A 37 -7.16 12.63 3.17
N VAL A 38 -7.10 12.40 4.49
CA VAL A 38 -5.83 12.31 5.22
C VAL A 38 -5.05 11.08 4.76
N PHE A 39 -5.70 9.93 4.61
CA PHE A 39 -5.08 8.71 4.10
C PHE A 39 -4.49 8.89 2.70
N ALA A 40 -5.22 9.56 1.81
CA ALA A 40 -4.74 9.88 0.46
C ALA A 40 -3.50 10.77 0.50
N ARG A 41 -3.47 11.79 1.38
CA ARG A 41 -2.33 12.69 1.57
C ARG A 41 -1.09 11.93 2.05
N LEU A 42 -1.25 11.05 3.04
CA LEU A 42 -0.17 10.22 3.60
C LEU A 42 0.39 9.25 2.56
N LEU A 43 -0.48 8.62 1.75
CA LEU A 43 -0.05 7.73 0.66
C LEU A 43 0.40 8.46 -0.61
N ASN A 44 0.51 9.78 -0.58
CA ASN A 44 0.85 10.62 -1.73
C ASN A 44 0.02 10.30 -2.99
N THR A 45 -1.30 10.20 -2.81
CA THR A 45 -2.25 9.93 -3.89
C THR A 45 -3.48 10.84 -3.79
N SER A 46 -4.36 10.78 -4.78
CA SER A 46 -5.58 11.58 -4.80
C SER A 46 -6.68 10.96 -3.93
N LEU A 47 -7.56 11.79 -3.35
CA LEU A 47 -8.76 11.31 -2.66
C LEU A 47 -9.61 10.39 -3.56
N SER A 48 -9.78 10.77 -4.84
CA SER A 48 -10.53 9.96 -5.81
C SER A 48 -9.90 8.58 -6.02
N THR A 49 -8.58 8.46 -5.93
CA THR A 49 -7.87 7.18 -6.02
C THR A 49 -8.25 6.27 -4.85
N VAL A 50 -8.16 6.78 -3.61
CA VAL A 50 -8.51 6.03 -2.40
C VAL A 50 -9.98 5.60 -2.42
N GLN A 51 -10.88 6.51 -2.80
CA GLN A 51 -12.31 6.19 -2.93
C GLN A 51 -12.54 5.05 -3.94
N LYS A 52 -11.91 5.13 -5.13
CA LYS A 52 -12.03 4.08 -6.15
C LYS A 52 -11.44 2.75 -5.72
N TRP A 53 -10.41 2.76 -4.88
CA TRP A 53 -9.88 1.53 -4.27
C TRP A 53 -10.85 0.92 -3.27
N GLU A 54 -11.39 1.72 -2.34
CA GLU A 54 -12.31 1.24 -1.29
C GLU A 54 -13.66 0.75 -1.81
N ILE A 55 -14.05 1.13 -3.03
CA ILE A 55 -15.28 0.63 -3.70
C ILE A 55 -15.00 -0.37 -4.84
N GLY A 56 -13.74 -0.74 -5.07
CA GLY A 56 -13.36 -1.74 -6.08
C GLY A 56 -13.42 -1.30 -7.54
N GLN A 57 -13.63 -0.01 -7.82
CA GLN A 57 -13.57 0.53 -9.19
C GLN A 57 -12.15 0.57 -9.76
N LYS A 58 -11.13 0.65 -8.88
CA LYS A 58 -9.71 0.52 -9.24
C LYS A 58 -9.01 -0.37 -8.24
N LYS A 59 -7.91 -0.99 -8.67
CA LYS A 59 -7.03 -1.77 -7.80
C LYS A 59 -5.68 -1.05 -7.64
N PRO A 60 -5.12 -0.96 -6.43
CA PRO A 60 -3.75 -0.49 -6.24
C PRO A 60 -2.78 -1.50 -6.88
N THR A 61 -1.73 -1.00 -7.51
CA THR A 61 -0.69 -1.81 -8.15
C THR A 61 0.70 -1.30 -7.78
N GLY A 62 1.73 -2.13 -7.99
CA GLY A 62 3.13 -1.76 -7.77
C GLY A 62 3.38 -1.15 -6.40
N THR A 63 3.95 0.06 -6.37
CA THR A 63 4.32 0.77 -5.15
C THR A 63 3.13 1.05 -4.24
N ALA A 64 1.96 1.40 -4.79
CA ALA A 64 0.77 1.69 -3.98
C ALA A 64 0.32 0.45 -3.19
N LEU A 65 0.32 -0.72 -3.84
CA LEU A 65 -0.01 -1.99 -3.19
C LEU A 65 1.01 -2.35 -2.11
N LYS A 66 2.30 -2.10 -2.37
CA LYS A 66 3.38 -2.32 -1.40
C LYS A 66 3.23 -1.41 -0.17
N LEU A 67 2.92 -0.13 -0.36
CA LEU A 67 2.72 0.83 0.73
C LEU A 67 1.51 0.44 1.59
N LEU A 68 0.39 0.03 0.98
CA LEU A 68 -0.78 -0.45 1.74
C LEU A 68 -0.43 -1.66 2.61
N HIS A 69 0.39 -2.59 2.12
CA HIS A 69 0.88 -3.72 2.94
C HIS A 69 1.82 -3.28 4.06
N LEU A 70 2.67 -2.26 3.82
CA LEU A 70 3.52 -1.73 4.86
C LEU A 70 2.69 -1.08 5.97
N VAL A 71 1.70 -0.26 5.60
CA VAL A 71 0.78 0.35 6.55
C VAL A 71 -0.02 -0.71 7.32
N GLN A 72 -0.54 -1.73 6.63
CA GLN A 72 -1.25 -2.84 7.28
C GLN A 72 -0.39 -3.57 8.32
N LYS A 73 0.89 -3.77 8.03
CA LYS A 73 1.80 -4.55 8.90
C LYS A 73 2.48 -3.73 9.98
N ARG A 74 2.69 -2.43 9.75
CA ARG A 74 3.59 -1.60 10.57
C ARG A 74 2.96 -0.30 11.05
N GLY A 75 1.73 0.01 10.69
CA GLY A 75 1.09 1.27 11.06
C GLY A 75 1.27 2.38 10.02
N ILE A 76 0.49 3.46 10.16
CA ILE A 76 0.43 4.57 9.21
C ILE A 76 1.65 5.49 9.27
N GLU A 77 2.37 5.48 10.39
CA GLU A 77 3.58 6.27 10.63
C GLU A 77 4.71 5.95 9.66
N VAL A 78 4.71 4.76 9.02
CA VAL A 78 5.74 4.39 8.03
C VAL A 78 5.62 5.17 6.71
N VAL A 79 4.52 5.88 6.51
CA VAL A 79 4.25 6.73 5.34
C VAL A 79 3.88 8.17 5.73
N ALA A 80 4.04 8.53 7.01
CA ALA A 80 3.75 9.87 7.53
C ALA A 80 4.89 10.86 7.31
#